data_AF-A0A928SMZ6-F1
#
_entry.id   AF-A0A928SMZ6-F1
#
_cell.length_a   1.000
_cell.length_b   1.000
_cell.length_c   1.000
_cell.angle_alpha   90.00
_cell.angle_beta   90.00
_cell.angle_gamma   90.00
#
_symmetry.space_group_name_H-M   'P 1'
#
loop_
_entity.id
_entity.type
_entity.pdbx_description
1 polymer ?
#
loop_
_entity_poly.entity_id
_entity_poly.type
_entity_poly.pdbx_seq_one_letter_code
_entity_poly.pdbx_strand_id
1 'polypeptide(L)'
;MFDSSVARNDPATFGVGGVIKGWTEALQLMVVGEKRRLWIPAELAYGENAGMGAPSGQLTFDVELLEILATPKPWPVPADVKAAPKSAKKTESGLVYKQLAKGKGTKKPAPTDRVTVHYTGWTPDGKEFDSSIKRAEPTSFP
;
A
#
# COMPACT_ATOMS: atom_id res chain seq x y z
N MET A 1 26.26 -4.28 3.15
CA MET A 1 24.90 -4.75 2.81
C MET A 1 23.96 -3.63 3.16
N PHE A 2 23.45 -2.88 2.17
CA PHE A 2 22.84 -1.56 2.39
C PHE A 2 21.30 -1.64 2.55
N ASP A 3 20.64 -2.60 1.90
CA ASP A 3 19.23 -2.88 2.12
C ASP A 3 18.92 -4.32 1.69
N SER A 4 18.41 -5.16 2.60
CA SER A 4 18.03 -6.54 2.27
C SER A 4 16.82 -6.98 3.08
N SER A 5 15.75 -7.33 2.40
CA SER A 5 14.55 -7.96 2.97
C SER A 5 14.85 -9.37 3.52
N VAL A 6 15.75 -10.12 2.88
CA VAL A 6 16.14 -11.47 3.31
C VAL A 6 16.82 -11.44 4.69
N ALA A 7 17.66 -10.43 4.95
CA ALA A 7 18.26 -10.24 6.27
C ALA A 7 17.25 -9.80 7.35
N ARG A 8 16.09 -9.26 6.94
CA ARG A 8 14.99 -8.86 7.83
C ARG A 8 13.91 -9.93 8.00
N ASN A 9 14.02 -11.04 7.29
CA ASN A 9 13.05 -12.14 7.25
C ASN A 9 11.61 -11.71 6.90
N ASP A 10 11.47 -10.59 6.17
CA ASP A 10 10.19 -10.00 5.77
C ASP A 10 10.31 -9.42 4.35
N PRO A 11 9.52 -9.88 3.36
CA PRO A 11 9.49 -9.31 2.02
C PRO A 11 9.17 -7.81 2.03
N ALA A 12 9.84 -7.04 1.18
CA ALA A 12 9.50 -5.62 1.01
C ALA A 12 8.30 -5.47 0.06
N THR A 13 7.28 -4.72 0.47
CA THR A 13 6.16 -4.31 -0.38
C THR A 13 6.26 -2.81 -0.66
N PHE A 14 6.18 -2.42 -1.92
CA PHE A 14 6.24 -1.02 -2.34
C PHE A 14 5.54 -0.86 -3.70
N GLY A 15 5.04 0.34 -3.99
CA GLY A 15 4.54 0.68 -5.32
C GLY A 15 5.67 0.69 -6.36
N VAL A 16 5.49 0.01 -7.49
CA VAL A 16 6.51 -0.11 -8.56
C VAL A 16 6.97 1.26 -9.08
N GLY A 17 6.12 2.29 -9.07
CA GLY A 17 6.49 3.66 -9.47
C GLY A 17 7.10 4.53 -8.36
N GLY A 18 7.18 4.04 -7.12
CA GLY A 18 7.71 4.78 -5.96
C GLY A 18 9.19 4.50 -5.66
N VAL A 19 9.87 3.71 -6.49
CA VAL A 19 11.27 3.29 -6.32
C VAL A 19 12.16 3.89 -7.40
N ILE A 20 13.48 3.70 -7.30
CA ILE A 20 14.43 4.17 -8.31
C ILE A 20 14.06 3.67 -9.71
N LYS A 21 14.39 4.46 -10.74
CA LYS A 21 13.96 4.19 -12.13
C LYS A 21 14.35 2.80 -12.61
N GLY A 22 15.56 2.33 -12.25
CA GLY A 22 16.02 1.00 -12.61
C GLY A 22 15.19 -0.13 -11.99
N TRP A 23 14.67 0.03 -10.77
CA TRP A 23 13.73 -0.93 -10.19
C TRP A 23 12.37 -0.90 -10.88
N THR A 24 11.85 0.31 -11.18
CA THR A 24 10.58 0.48 -11.91
C THR A 24 10.62 -0.28 -13.22
N GLU A 25 11.68 -0.08 -14.01
CA GLU A 25 11.87 -0.75 -15.30
C GLU A 25 12.06 -2.27 -15.12
N ALA A 26 12.98 -2.69 -14.25
CA ALA A 26 13.30 -4.11 -14.08
C ALA A 26 12.09 -4.94 -13.64
N LEU A 27 11.30 -4.45 -12.69
CA LEU A 27 10.13 -5.18 -12.17
C LEU A 27 9.02 -5.31 -13.20
N GLN A 28 8.85 -4.33 -14.09
CA GLN A 28 7.89 -4.42 -15.20
C GLN A 28 8.31 -5.44 -16.28
N LEU A 29 9.59 -5.83 -16.29
CA LEU A 29 10.15 -6.85 -17.19
C LEU A 29 10.25 -8.25 -16.52
N MET A 30 9.75 -8.39 -15.30
CA MET A 30 9.77 -9.66 -14.56
C MET A 30 8.36 -10.26 -14.46
N VAL A 31 8.30 -11.57 -14.29
CA VAL A 31 7.07 -12.29 -13.94
C VAL A 31 7.17 -12.85 -12.52
N VAL A 32 6.02 -13.08 -11.89
CA VAL A 32 5.96 -13.66 -10.54
C VAL A 32 6.69 -15.01 -10.49
N GLY A 33 7.53 -15.19 -9.48
CA GLY A 33 8.44 -16.33 -9.28
C GLY A 33 9.83 -16.16 -9.89
N GLU A 34 10.07 -15.09 -10.67
CA GLU A 34 11.37 -14.86 -11.29
C GLU A 34 12.41 -14.31 -10.29
N LYS A 35 13.66 -14.80 -10.40
CA LYS A 35 14.84 -14.22 -9.77
C LYS A 35 15.76 -13.59 -10.81
N ARG A 36 16.19 -12.34 -10.59
CA ARG A 36 17.06 -11.61 -11.51
C ARG A 36 18.11 -10.78 -10.76
N ARG A 37 19.34 -10.76 -11.28
CA ARG A 37 20.37 -9.79 -10.87
C ARG A 37 20.29 -8.56 -11.75
N LEU A 38 20.32 -7.38 -11.13
CA LEU A 38 20.29 -6.08 -11.78
C LEU A 38 21.62 -5.37 -11.56
N TRP A 39 22.15 -4.75 -12.62
CA TRP A 39 23.20 -3.73 -12.54
C TRP A 39 22.56 -2.43 -13.01
N ILE A 40 22.25 -1.54 -12.07
CA ILE A 40 21.51 -0.32 -12.31
C ILE A 40 22.51 0.83 -12.41
N PRO A 41 22.71 1.45 -13.60
CA PRO A 41 23.55 2.62 -13.78
C PRO A 41 23.13 3.77 -12.87
N ALA A 42 24.07 4.66 -12.55
CA ALA A 42 23.84 5.75 -11.60
C ALA A 42 22.66 6.65 -12.00
N GLU A 43 22.47 6.87 -13.31
CA GLU A 43 21.39 7.69 -13.88
C GLU A 43 19.99 7.10 -13.66
N LEU A 44 19.93 5.79 -13.44
CA LEU A 44 18.71 5.04 -13.11
C LEU A 44 18.57 4.77 -11.59
N ALA A 45 19.55 5.20 -10.80
CA ALA A 45 19.60 5.09 -9.34
C ALA A 45 19.61 6.47 -8.66
N TYR A 46 20.62 6.78 -7.84
CA TYR A 46 20.74 8.03 -7.09
C TYR A 46 21.77 9.02 -7.68
N GLY A 47 22.33 8.72 -8.86
CA GLY A 47 23.35 9.53 -9.52
C GLY A 47 24.77 9.24 -9.04
N GLU A 48 25.74 9.88 -9.70
CA GLU A 48 27.18 9.72 -9.44
C GLU A 48 27.66 10.46 -8.17
N ASN A 49 26.87 11.43 -7.69
CA ASN A 49 27.18 12.22 -6.50
C ASN A 49 25.93 12.31 -5.61
N ALA A 50 25.50 11.16 -5.09
CA ALA A 50 24.33 11.07 -4.24
C ALA A 50 24.62 11.73 -2.87
N GLY A 51 23.71 12.61 -2.42
CA GLY A 51 23.79 13.26 -1.11
C GLY A 51 23.23 12.40 0.03
N MET A 52 23.43 12.85 1.28
CA MET A 52 22.76 12.32 2.49
C MET A 52 22.80 10.78 2.65
N GLY A 53 23.98 10.17 2.55
CA GLY A 53 24.17 8.74 2.89
C GLY A 53 23.57 7.75 1.88
N ALA A 54 22.99 8.24 0.77
CA ALA A 54 22.61 7.40 -0.36
C ALA A 54 23.86 6.91 -1.13
N PRO A 55 23.82 5.70 -1.70
CA PRO A 55 24.94 5.17 -2.47
C PRO A 55 25.04 5.90 -3.81
N SER A 56 26.27 6.14 -4.25
CA SER A 56 26.58 6.76 -5.54
C SER A 56 27.06 5.72 -6.56
N GLY A 57 26.88 6.01 -7.84
CA GLY A 57 27.37 5.16 -8.94
C GLY A 57 26.43 3.98 -9.25
N GLN A 58 26.95 3.00 -9.98
CA GLN A 58 26.20 1.80 -10.35
C GLN A 58 25.86 0.95 -9.13
N LEU A 59 24.60 0.54 -9.01
CA LEU A 59 24.13 -0.34 -7.93
C LEU A 59 23.86 -1.74 -8.46
N THR A 60 24.17 -2.76 -7.65
CA THR A 60 23.88 -4.16 -7.98
C THR A 60 22.85 -4.73 -7.00
N PHE A 61 21.80 -5.36 -7.52
CA PHE A 61 20.73 -5.97 -6.72
C PHE A 61 20.42 -7.39 -7.19
N ASP A 62 20.10 -8.28 -6.25
CA ASP A 62 19.42 -9.55 -6.55
C ASP A 62 17.96 -9.41 -6.12
N VAL A 63 17.03 -9.66 -7.05
CA VAL A 63 15.60 -9.42 -6.85
C VAL A 63 14.83 -10.71 -7.17
N GLU A 64 13.91 -11.07 -6.29
CA GLU A 64 12.91 -12.11 -6.51
C GLU A 64 11.53 -11.45 -6.51
N LEU A 65 10.75 -11.61 -7.59
CA LEU A 65 9.38 -11.11 -7.63
C LEU A 65 8.43 -12.18 -7.06
N LEU A 66 8.08 -12.06 -5.79
CA LEU A 66 7.29 -13.09 -5.10
C LEU A 66 5.79 -13.07 -5.44
N GLU A 67 5.21 -11.88 -5.55
CA GLU A 67 3.81 -11.69 -5.91
C GLU A 67 3.56 -10.29 -6.47
N ILE A 68 2.46 -10.12 -7.19
CA ILE A 68 1.94 -8.80 -7.58
C ILE A 68 0.62 -8.61 -6.83
N LEU A 69 0.62 -7.72 -5.85
CA LEU A 69 -0.60 -7.35 -5.15
C LEU A 69 -1.49 -6.55 -6.10
N ALA A 70 -2.65 -7.12 -6.45
CA ALA A 70 -3.64 -6.38 -7.22
C ALA A 70 -4.05 -5.13 -6.43
N THR A 71 -3.90 -3.95 -7.04
CA THR A 71 -4.49 -2.74 -6.47
C THR A 71 -5.99 -2.98 -6.36
N PRO A 72 -6.59 -2.91 -5.15
CA PRO A 72 -8.03 -3.11 -5.04
C PRO A 72 -8.71 -2.08 -5.96
N LYS A 73 -9.75 -2.50 -6.69
CA LYS A 73 -10.54 -1.54 -7.46
C LYS A 73 -11.11 -0.51 -6.48
N PRO A 74 -10.96 0.81 -6.72
CA PRO A 74 -11.58 1.82 -5.87
C PRO A 74 -13.06 1.53 -5.72
N TRP A 75 -13.56 1.58 -4.48
CA TRP A 75 -14.98 1.42 -4.24
C TRP A 75 -15.74 2.58 -4.89
N PRO A 76 -16.94 2.32 -5.45
CA PRO A 76 -17.77 3.39 -5.97
C PRO A 76 -18.18 4.33 -4.83
N VAL A 77 -18.45 5.59 -5.18
CA VAL A 77 -19.03 6.55 -4.23
C VAL A 77 -20.32 5.94 -3.65
N PRO A 78 -20.49 5.91 -2.31
CA PRO A 78 -21.71 5.38 -1.71
C PRO A 78 -22.94 6.17 -2.18
N ALA A 79 -24.01 5.48 -2.56
CA ALA A 79 -25.27 6.13 -2.94
C ALA A 79 -25.88 6.96 -1.80
N ASP A 80 -25.56 6.60 -0.56
CA ASP A 80 -25.96 7.23 0.68
C ASP A 80 -24.88 8.18 1.27
N VAL A 81 -23.89 8.61 0.47
CA VAL A 81 -22.77 9.46 0.93
C VAL A 81 -23.21 10.77 1.60
N LYS A 82 -24.35 11.33 1.17
CA LYS A 82 -24.88 12.59 1.71
C LYS A 82 -25.47 12.46 3.11
N ALA A 83 -26.06 11.32 3.44
CA ALA A 83 -26.73 11.09 4.71
C ALA A 83 -26.92 9.59 4.98
N ALA A 84 -26.71 9.18 6.23
CA ALA A 84 -26.92 7.80 6.64
C ALA A 84 -28.38 7.35 6.36
N PRO A 85 -28.58 6.17 5.76
CA PRO A 85 -29.92 5.68 5.46
C PRO A 85 -30.64 5.26 6.74
N LYS A 86 -31.98 5.20 6.69
CA LYS A 86 -32.80 4.73 7.83
C LYS A 86 -32.47 3.31 8.30
N SER A 87 -31.88 2.49 7.42
CA SER A 87 -31.43 1.13 7.74
C SER A 87 -30.11 1.08 8.51
N ALA A 88 -29.45 2.22 8.72
CA ALA A 88 -28.22 2.28 9.49
C ALA A 88 -28.50 2.12 10.99
N LYS A 89 -27.53 1.55 11.71
CA LYS A 89 -27.57 1.40 13.16
C LYS A 89 -26.84 2.57 13.81
N LYS A 90 -27.30 2.98 14.98
CA LYS A 90 -26.69 4.06 15.78
C LYS A 90 -26.20 3.50 17.11
N THR A 91 -24.98 3.85 17.52
CA THR A 91 -24.41 3.51 18.83
C THR A 91 -24.81 4.54 19.89
N GLU A 92 -24.55 4.24 21.16
CA GLU A 92 -24.75 5.17 22.28
C GLU A 92 -23.90 6.45 22.14
N SER A 93 -22.68 6.31 21.61
CA SER A 93 -21.80 7.45 21.30
C SER A 93 -22.28 8.31 20.12
N GLY A 94 -23.31 7.88 19.41
CA GLY A 94 -23.87 8.58 18.25
C GLY A 94 -23.28 8.18 16.89
N LEU A 95 -22.29 7.27 16.85
CA LEU A 95 -21.77 6.72 15.60
C LEU A 95 -22.89 6.01 14.85
N VAL A 96 -23.04 6.34 13.56
CA VAL A 96 -23.98 5.68 12.66
C VAL A 96 -23.22 4.81 11.68
N TYR A 97 -23.61 3.55 11.54
CA TYR A 97 -22.96 2.61 10.63
C TYR A 97 -23.97 1.72 9.90
N LYS A 98 -23.59 1.30 8.69
CA LYS A 98 -24.31 0.29 7.91
C LYS A 98 -23.34 -0.87 7.64
N GLN A 99 -23.75 -2.08 8.01
CA GLN A 99 -22.95 -3.26 7.70
C GLN A 99 -23.09 -3.56 6.20
N LEU A 100 -22.01 -3.36 5.44
CA LEU A 100 -21.99 -3.65 4.00
C LEU A 100 -21.76 -5.14 3.73
N ALA A 101 -20.93 -5.80 4.55
CA ALA A 101 -20.69 -7.23 4.49
C ALA A 101 -20.47 -7.79 5.91
N LYS A 102 -20.88 -9.04 6.13
CA LYS A 102 -20.65 -9.72 7.40
C LYS A 102 -19.25 -10.33 7.44
N GLY A 103 -18.46 -9.92 8.42
CA GLY A 103 -17.16 -10.55 8.70
C GLY A 103 -17.34 -11.99 9.18
N LYS A 104 -16.34 -12.84 8.91
CA LYS A 104 -16.34 -14.25 9.32
C LYS A 104 -15.61 -14.51 10.66
N GLY A 105 -14.87 -13.52 11.16
CA GLY A 105 -14.08 -13.63 12.38
C GLY A 105 -14.91 -13.46 13.66
N THR A 106 -14.39 -13.96 14.77
CA THR A 106 -15.02 -13.89 16.11
C THR A 106 -14.35 -12.88 17.05
N LYS A 107 -13.10 -12.48 16.77
CA LYS A 107 -12.34 -11.51 17.57
C LYS A 107 -12.67 -10.08 17.14
N LYS A 108 -12.64 -9.16 18.10
CA LYS A 108 -12.76 -7.70 17.90
C LYS A 108 -11.50 -7.04 18.47
N PRO A 109 -10.98 -5.97 17.83
CA PRO A 109 -9.78 -5.29 18.31
C PRO A 109 -10.04 -4.58 19.65
N ALA A 110 -9.06 -4.62 20.53
CA ALA A 110 -8.96 -3.79 21.73
C ALA A 110 -8.39 -2.40 21.40
N PRO A 111 -8.55 -1.39 22.28
CA PRO A 111 -8.05 -0.03 22.05
C PRO A 111 -6.53 0.08 21.86
N THR A 112 -5.75 -0.93 22.25
CA THR A 112 -4.29 -0.98 22.11
C THR A 112 -3.82 -1.82 20.92
N ASP A 113 -4.74 -2.44 20.19
CA ASP A 113 -4.40 -3.30 19.07
C ASP A 113 -4.10 -2.47 17.83
N ARG A 114 -3.03 -2.85 17.13
CA ARG A 114 -2.73 -2.30 15.80
C ARG A 114 -3.54 -3.06 14.77
N VAL A 115 -4.17 -2.32 13.85
CA VAL A 115 -4.97 -2.91 12.77
C VAL A 115 -4.48 -2.44 11.40
N THR A 116 -4.77 -3.25 10.39
CA THR A 116 -4.55 -2.94 8.98
C THR A 116 -5.90 -2.84 8.29
N VAL A 117 -6.17 -1.74 7.60
CA VAL A 117 -7.47 -1.50 6.95
C VAL A 117 -7.33 -0.92 5.55
N HIS A 118 -8.28 -1.28 4.68
CA HIS A 118 -8.61 -0.46 3.53
C HIS A 118 -9.70 0.53 3.91
N TYR A 119 -9.51 1.79 3.52
CA TYR A 119 -10.48 2.85 3.74
C TYR A 119 -10.57 3.78 2.53
N THR A 120 -11.70 4.45 2.41
CA THR A 120 -11.90 5.59 1.51
C THR A 120 -12.81 6.58 2.21
N GLY A 121 -12.44 7.86 2.14
CA GLY A 121 -13.16 8.99 2.72
C GLY A 121 -13.75 9.86 1.62
N TRP A 122 -15.04 10.20 1.78
CA TRP A 122 -15.76 11.08 0.88
C TRP A 122 -16.35 12.26 1.66
N THR A 123 -16.44 13.40 1.00
CA THR A 123 -17.25 14.54 1.44
C THR A 123 -18.74 14.28 1.15
N PRO A 124 -19.69 15.02 1.76
CA PRO A 124 -21.13 14.78 1.55
C PRO A 124 -21.64 14.95 0.11
N ASP A 125 -20.91 15.67 -0.73
CA ASP A 125 -21.15 15.84 -2.18
C ASP A 125 -20.55 14.69 -3.02
N GLY A 126 -19.94 13.69 -2.39
CA GLY A 126 -19.41 12.50 -3.04
C GLY A 126 -17.97 12.64 -3.56
N LYS A 127 -17.31 13.78 -3.30
CA LYS A 127 -15.91 13.96 -3.64
C LYS A 127 -15.04 13.15 -2.69
N GLU A 128 -14.23 12.25 -3.23
CA GLU A 128 -13.23 11.54 -2.47
C GLU A 128 -12.13 12.53 -2.01
N PHE A 129 -11.78 12.49 -0.72
CA PHE A 129 -10.67 13.29 -0.18
C PHE A 129 -9.48 12.44 0.26
N ASP A 130 -9.68 11.14 0.52
CA ASP A 130 -8.60 10.23 0.92
C ASP A 130 -8.97 8.77 0.59
N SER A 131 -8.00 7.94 0.19
CA SER A 131 -8.20 6.51 -0.08
C SER A 131 -6.89 5.73 0.04
N SER A 132 -6.87 4.72 0.92
CA SER A 132 -5.73 3.78 0.96
C SER A 132 -5.73 2.84 -0.23
N ILE A 133 -6.89 2.60 -0.85
CA ILE A 133 -7.01 1.79 -2.06
C ILE A 133 -6.29 2.47 -3.24
N LYS A 134 -6.45 3.78 -3.43
CA LYS A 134 -5.74 4.52 -4.49
C LYS A 134 -4.24 4.56 -4.30
N ARG A 135 -3.77 4.54 -3.05
CA ARG A 135 -2.33 4.49 -2.73
C ARG A 135 -1.73 3.10 -2.90
N ALA A 136 -2.54 2.08 -3.16
CA ALA A 136 -2.10 0.68 -3.24
C ALA A 136 -1.38 0.14 -1.98
N GLU A 137 -1.49 0.84 -0.85
CA GLU A 137 -0.81 0.49 0.40
C GLU A 137 -1.79 0.52 1.57
N PRO A 138 -2.00 -0.62 2.26
CA PRO A 138 -2.76 -0.66 3.51
C PRO A 138 -2.11 0.26 4.56
N THR A 139 -2.90 1.11 5.20
CA THR A 139 -2.40 1.99 6.27
C THR A 139 -2.62 1.32 7.63
N SER A 140 -1.58 1.30 8.48
CA SER A 140 -1.69 0.89 9.87
C SER A 140 -1.94 2.12 10.75
N PHE A 141 -2.96 2.04 11.60
CA PHE A 141 -3.25 3.08 12.59
C PHE A 141 -2.70 2.66 13.97
N PRO A 142 -2.05 3.59 14.71
CA PRO A 142 -1.52 3.33 16.04
C PRO A 142 -2.62 3.18 17.09
#